data_AF-A0A4R8ZUW5-F1
#
_entry.id   AF-A0A4R8ZUW5-F1
#
_cell.length_a   1.000
_cell.length_b   1.000
_cell.length_c   1.000
_cell.angle_alpha   90.00
_cell.angle_beta   90.00
_cell.angle_gamma   90.00
#
_symmetry.space_group_name_H-M   'P 1'
#
loop_
_entity.id
_entity.type
_entity.pdbx_description
1 polymer ?
#
loop_
_entity_poly.entity_id
_entity_poly.type
_entity_poly.pdbx_seq_one_letter_code
_entity_poly.pdbx_strand_id
1 'polypeptide(L)'
;MLHNGTRMLDFATAYVAKRARMGLPPVSAETIAYGRAVELVTQGMRRVDLLTGRDVAAVVRSTQAEVLRIARQQQFDQIVKSVMAHGDRYQVRLAGDAKMENKARAHRGKPQVPAESLVVEIAMKQVSESMPTNRLTVDDARGAARIIGLHVSTMPEARHVWAGALTQGRSLGAR
;
A
#
# COMPACT_ATOMS: atom_id res chain seq x y z
N MET A 1 4.02 7.39 25.87
CA MET A 1 3.48 6.20 26.58
C MET A 1 2.80 5.15 25.69
N LEU A 2 2.56 5.37 24.38
CA LEU A 2 2.06 4.31 23.48
C LEU A 2 3.02 4.09 22.29
N HIS A 3 4.25 3.63 22.56
CA HIS A 3 5.13 3.05 21.52
C HIS A 3 4.81 1.57 21.25
N ASN A 4 3.73 1.06 21.86
CA ASN A 4 3.34 -0.35 21.81
C ASN A 4 2.21 -0.63 20.80
N GLY A 5 1.90 0.29 19.88
CA GLY A 5 0.82 0.12 18.90
C GLY A 5 0.87 -1.22 18.18
N THR A 6 2.04 -1.58 17.64
CA THR A 6 2.29 -2.86 16.98
C THR A 6 2.06 -4.03 17.93
N ARG A 7 2.63 -3.96 19.15
CA ARG A 7 2.48 -5.01 20.17
C ARG A 7 1.03 -5.21 20.62
N MET A 8 0.22 -4.15 20.66
CA MET A 8 -1.21 -4.24 20.97
C MET A 8 -2.00 -4.86 19.83
N LEU A 9 -1.68 -4.51 18.58
CA LEU A 9 -2.32 -5.09 17.41
C LEU A 9 -1.95 -6.57 17.25
N ASP A 10 -0.70 -6.95 17.51
CA ASP A 10 -0.24 -8.35 17.50
C ASP A 10 -0.95 -9.18 18.57
N PHE A 11 -1.03 -8.65 19.79
CA PHE A 11 -1.79 -9.28 20.87
C PHE A 11 -3.26 -9.46 20.48
N ALA A 12 -3.89 -8.41 19.97
CA ALA A 12 -5.28 -8.44 19.58
C ALA A 12 -5.54 -9.42 18.44
N THR A 13 -4.65 -9.48 17.45
CA THR A 13 -4.72 -10.42 16.33
C THR A 13 -4.60 -11.87 16.82
N ALA A 14 -3.63 -12.15 17.70
CA ALA A 14 -3.46 -13.47 18.30
C ALA A 14 -4.68 -13.87 19.14
N TYR A 15 -5.26 -12.92 19.88
CA TYR A 15 -6.46 -13.14 20.67
C TYR A 15 -7.68 -13.47 19.78
N VAL A 16 -7.92 -12.70 18.71
CA VAL A 16 -9.01 -12.97 17.75
C VAL A 16 -8.83 -14.34 17.09
N ALA A 17 -7.61 -14.69 16.68
CA ALA A 17 -7.33 -16.01 16.11
C ALA A 17 -7.63 -17.15 17.09
N LYS A 18 -7.22 -17.01 18.36
CA LYS A 18 -7.54 -17.99 19.40
C LYS A 18 -9.04 -18.08 19.64
N ARG A 19 -9.74 -16.94 19.71
CA ARG A 19 -11.20 -16.85 19.90
C ARG A 19 -11.96 -17.56 18.78
N ALA A 20 -11.55 -17.36 17.53
CA ALA A 20 -12.13 -18.03 16.37
C ALA A 20 -11.96 -19.55 16.45
N ARG A 21 -10.77 -20.03 16.85
CA ARG A 21 -10.52 -21.47 17.05
C ARG A 21 -11.38 -22.09 18.16
N MET A 22 -11.82 -21.28 19.12
CA MET A 22 -12.71 -21.71 20.20
C MET A 22 -14.21 -21.60 19.84
N GLY A 23 -14.56 -21.19 18.61
CA GLY A 23 -15.96 -21.05 18.18
C GLY A 23 -16.71 -19.89 18.85
N LEU A 24 -15.99 -18.95 19.47
CA LEU A 24 -16.60 -17.80 20.13
C LEU A 24 -17.03 -16.72 19.10
N PRO A 25 -18.03 -15.88 19.43
CA PRO A 25 -18.50 -14.83 18.53
C PRO A 25 -17.37 -13.92 18.04
N PRO A 26 -17.37 -13.53 16.75
CA PRO A 26 -16.29 -12.73 16.19
C PRO A 26 -16.24 -11.33 16.82
N VAL A 27 -15.03 -10.85 17.04
CA VAL A 27 -14.73 -9.49 17.51
C VAL A 27 -13.55 -8.96 16.70
N SER A 28 -13.51 -7.66 16.45
CA SER A 28 -12.40 -7.08 15.68
C SER A 28 -11.14 -6.96 16.55
N ALA A 29 -9.97 -7.11 15.92
CA ALA A 29 -8.70 -6.88 16.60
C ALA A 29 -8.57 -5.42 17.08
N GLU A 30 -9.18 -4.47 16.36
CA GLU A 30 -9.22 -3.06 16.74
C GLU A 30 -9.95 -2.86 18.08
N THR A 31 -11.13 -3.46 18.26
CA THR A 31 -11.89 -3.40 19.52
C THR A 31 -11.11 -3.99 20.68
N ILE A 32 -10.41 -5.12 20.47
CA ILE A 32 -9.59 -5.75 21.50
C ILE A 32 -8.37 -4.88 21.84
N ALA A 33 -7.72 -4.26 20.85
CA ALA A 33 -6.61 -3.34 21.07
C ALA A 33 -7.03 -2.11 21.87
N TYR A 34 -8.22 -1.55 21.62
CA TYR A 34 -8.75 -0.41 22.38
C TYR A 34 -9.08 -0.78 23.82
N GLY A 35 -9.73 -1.91 24.05
CA GLY A 35 -9.97 -2.43 25.40
C GLY A 35 -8.65 -2.62 26.17
N ARG A 36 -7.64 -3.19 25.51
CA ARG A 36 -6.33 -3.41 26.11
C ARG A 36 -5.60 -2.10 26.44
N ALA A 37 -5.76 -1.07 25.62
CA ALA A 37 -5.18 0.24 25.92
C ALA A 37 -5.78 0.87 27.18
N VAL A 38 -7.11 0.72 27.38
CA VAL A 38 -7.78 1.18 28.60
C VAL A 38 -7.27 0.39 29.81
N GLU A 39 -7.17 -0.94 29.72
CA GLU A 39 -6.63 -1.79 30.79
C GLU A 39 -5.20 -1.41 31.20
N LEU A 40 -4.32 -1.11 30.24
CA LEU A 40 -2.94 -0.73 30.56
C LEU A 40 -2.86 0.58 31.33
N VAL A 41 -3.76 1.52 31.02
CA VAL A 41 -3.82 2.80 31.72
C VAL A 41 -4.43 2.66 33.10
N THR A 42 -5.48 1.86 33.26
CA THR A 42 -6.04 1.57 34.60
C THR A 42 -5.06 0.82 35.48
N GLN A 43 -4.25 -0.10 34.93
CA GLN A 43 -3.21 -0.83 35.67
C GLN A 43 -1.97 0.01 36.00
N GLY A 44 -1.59 0.95 35.13
CA GLY A 44 -0.43 1.82 35.33
C GLY A 44 -0.65 2.94 36.35
N MET A 45 -1.90 3.26 36.67
CA MET A 45 -2.24 4.31 37.62
C MET A 45 -2.43 3.74 39.03
N ARG A 46 -1.66 4.26 40.00
CA ARG A 46 -1.76 3.86 41.42
C ARG A 46 -3.10 4.22 42.07
N ARG A 47 -3.90 5.07 41.42
CA ARG A 47 -5.19 5.59 41.88
C ARG A 47 -6.18 5.67 40.73
N VAL A 48 -6.91 4.57 40.52
CA VAL A 48 -7.93 4.44 39.47
C VAL A 48 -9.11 5.41 39.70
N ASP A 49 -9.32 5.83 40.95
CA ASP A 49 -10.28 6.85 41.38
C ASP A 49 -10.04 8.24 40.78
N LEU A 50 -8.84 8.53 40.28
CA LEU A 50 -8.49 9.80 39.66
C LEU A 50 -8.62 9.80 38.13
N LEU A 51 -8.96 8.65 37.51
CA LEU A 51 -9.17 8.56 36.07
C LEU A 51 -10.49 9.22 35.69
N THR A 52 -10.42 10.25 34.86
CA THR A 52 -11.62 10.86 34.29
C THR A 52 -11.98 10.20 32.96
N GLY A 53 -13.26 10.32 32.56
CA GLY A 53 -13.68 9.90 31.22
C GLY A 53 -12.90 10.58 30.09
N ARG A 54 -12.35 11.78 30.33
CA ARG A 54 -11.50 12.49 29.37
C ARG A 54 -10.16 11.79 29.15
N ASP A 55 -9.56 11.29 30.22
CA ASP A 55 -8.27 10.59 30.16
C ASP A 55 -8.41 9.27 29.41
N VAL A 56 -9.46 8.51 29.71
CA VAL A 56 -9.80 7.28 28.99
C VAL A 56 -10.05 7.58 27.50
N ALA A 57 -10.84 8.62 27.20
CA ALA A 57 -11.11 9.01 25.82
C ALA A 57 -9.86 9.50 25.07
N ALA A 58 -8.92 10.16 25.75
CA ALA A 58 -7.64 10.57 25.16
C ALA A 58 -6.78 9.36 24.80
N VAL A 59 -6.71 8.36 25.68
CA VAL A 59 -5.97 7.11 25.46
C VAL A 59 -6.58 6.32 24.31
N VAL A 60 -7.90 6.15 24.29
CA VAL A 60 -8.60 5.44 23.21
C VAL A 60 -8.34 6.12 21.87
N ARG A 61 -8.47 7.45 21.80
CA ARG A 61 -8.19 8.21 20.57
C ARG A 61 -6.73 8.09 20.12
N SER A 62 -5.79 8.14 21.06
CA SER A 62 -4.37 7.95 20.75
C SER A 62 -4.09 6.55 20.19
N THR A 63 -4.69 5.52 20.78
CA THR A 63 -4.55 4.14 20.29
C THR A 63 -5.23 3.95 18.95
N GLN A 64 -6.42 4.52 18.74
CA GLN A 64 -7.13 4.50 17.45
C GLN A 64 -6.27 5.10 16.35
N ALA A 65 -5.71 6.29 16.57
CA ALA A 65 -4.83 6.94 15.61
C ALA A 65 -3.61 6.07 15.26
N GLU A 66 -3.01 5.41 16.26
CA GLU A 66 -1.86 4.55 16.05
C GLU A 66 -2.20 3.26 15.30
N VAL A 67 -3.31 2.60 15.66
CA VAL A 67 -3.78 1.40 14.97
C VAL A 67 -4.11 1.70 13.51
N LEU A 68 -4.75 2.84 13.23
CA LEU A 68 -5.02 3.29 11.86
C LEU A 68 -3.73 3.56 11.09
N ARG A 69 -2.73 4.19 11.73
CA ARG A 69 -1.43 4.45 11.13
C ARG A 69 -0.72 3.15 10.74
N ILE A 70 -0.69 2.17 11.65
CA ILE A 70 -0.09 0.86 11.41
C ILE A 70 -0.82 0.13 10.28
N ALA A 71 -2.15 0.11 10.32
CA ALA A 71 -2.96 -0.54 9.32
C ALA A 71 -2.80 0.09 7.92
N ARG A 72 -2.68 1.42 7.84
CA ARG A 72 -2.37 2.15 6.60
C ARG A 72 -0.99 1.77 6.08
N GLN A 73 0.02 1.74 6.95
CA GLN A 73 1.38 1.35 6.56
C GLN A 73 1.42 -0.11 6.04
N GLN A 74 0.75 -1.03 6.72
CA GLN A 74 0.67 -2.43 6.30
C GLN A 74 0.01 -2.56 4.91
N GLN A 75 -1.09 -1.84 4.67
CA GLN A 75 -1.74 -1.86 3.35
C GLN A 75 -0.83 -1.26 2.26
N PHE A 76 -0.09 -0.20 2.59
CA PHE A 76 0.89 0.40 1.68
C PHE A 76 1.98 -0.59 1.30
N ASP A 77 2.62 -1.22 2.29
CA ASP A 77 3.69 -2.20 2.09
C ASP A 77 3.18 -3.40 1.28
N GLN A 78 1.95 -3.85 1.55
CA GLN A 78 1.34 -4.95 0.83
C GLN A 78 1.10 -4.61 -0.64
N ILE A 79 0.64 -3.39 -0.95
CA ILE A 79 0.48 -2.96 -2.35
C ILE A 79 1.82 -2.90 -3.06
N VAL A 80 2.82 -2.27 -2.46
CA VAL A 80 4.16 -2.16 -3.08
C VAL A 80 4.70 -3.55 -3.42
N LYS A 81 4.63 -4.47 -2.45
CA LYS A 81 5.09 -5.85 -2.63
C LYS A 81 4.29 -6.59 -3.72
N SER A 82 2.96 -6.46 -3.71
CA SER A 82 2.10 -7.11 -4.70
C SER A 82 2.33 -6.58 -6.11
N VAL A 83 2.51 -5.27 -6.28
CA VAL A 83 2.79 -4.68 -7.60
C VAL A 83 4.17 -5.08 -8.10
N MET A 84 5.19 -5.10 -7.24
CA MET A 84 6.52 -5.61 -7.62
C MET A 84 6.44 -7.07 -8.09
N ALA A 85 5.83 -7.94 -7.29
CA ALA A 85 5.68 -9.36 -7.64
C ALA A 85 4.86 -9.55 -8.93
N HIS A 86 3.84 -8.72 -9.17
CA HIS A 86 3.06 -8.72 -10.40
C HIS A 86 3.87 -8.24 -11.61
N GLY A 87 4.67 -7.19 -11.43
CA GLY A 87 5.61 -6.66 -12.41
C GLY A 87 6.62 -7.71 -12.85
N ASP A 88 7.27 -8.36 -11.87
CA ASP A 88 8.24 -9.43 -12.12
C ASP A 88 7.61 -10.62 -12.85
N ARG A 89 6.39 -11.02 -12.47
CA ARG A 89 5.70 -12.17 -13.07
C ARG A 89 5.19 -11.90 -14.49
N TYR A 90 4.75 -10.68 -14.78
CA TYR A 90 4.05 -10.34 -16.03
C TYR A 90 4.78 -9.30 -16.87
N GLN A 91 6.10 -9.17 -16.70
CA GLN A 91 6.92 -8.13 -17.30
C GLN A 91 6.72 -7.97 -18.81
N VAL A 92 6.79 -9.07 -19.57
CA VAL A 92 6.63 -9.06 -21.04
C VAL A 92 5.24 -8.56 -21.45
N ARG A 93 4.19 -9.04 -20.77
CA ARG A 93 2.81 -8.62 -21.02
C ARG A 93 2.63 -7.14 -20.74
N LEU A 94 3.10 -6.68 -19.58
CA LEU A 94 2.98 -5.27 -19.17
C LEU A 94 3.73 -4.32 -20.12
N ALA A 95 4.91 -4.72 -20.59
CA ALA A 95 5.66 -3.96 -21.60
C ALA A 95 4.91 -3.88 -22.94
N GLY A 96 4.28 -4.97 -23.35
CA GLY A 96 3.40 -5.02 -24.52
C GLY A 96 2.20 -4.06 -24.38
N ASP A 97 1.52 -4.12 -23.25
CA ASP A 97 0.36 -3.27 -22.94
C ASP A 97 0.76 -1.78 -22.92
N ALA A 98 1.90 -1.43 -22.31
CA ALA A 98 2.44 -0.07 -22.29
C ALA A 98 2.74 0.46 -23.70
N LYS A 99 3.31 -0.38 -24.58
CA LYS A 99 3.55 -0.01 -25.98
C LYS A 99 2.25 0.22 -26.74
N MET A 100 1.24 -0.63 -26.52
CA MET A 100 -0.07 -0.50 -27.14
C MET A 100 -0.80 0.75 -26.67
N GLU A 101 -0.74 1.08 -25.38
CA GLU A 101 -1.29 2.32 -24.83
C GLU A 101 -0.62 3.55 -25.44
N ASN A 102 0.71 3.58 -25.56
CA ASN A 102 1.41 4.68 -26.23
C ASN A 102 1.02 4.84 -27.70
N LYS A 103 0.81 3.73 -28.43
CA LYS A 103 0.27 3.79 -29.80
C LYS A 103 -1.13 4.39 -29.82
N ALA A 104 -2.01 3.96 -28.91
CA ALA A 104 -3.36 4.49 -28.81
C ALA A 104 -3.36 5.99 -28.46
N ARG A 105 -2.44 6.44 -27.61
CA ARG A 105 -2.23 7.87 -27.29
C ARG A 105 -1.80 8.66 -28.52
N ALA A 106 -0.82 8.15 -29.28
CA ALA A 106 -0.37 8.79 -30.51
C ALA A 106 -1.50 8.91 -31.56
N HIS A 107 -2.31 7.85 -31.74
CA HIS A 107 -3.50 7.90 -32.61
C HIS A 107 -4.54 8.92 -32.16
N ARG A 108 -4.62 9.22 -30.85
CA ARG A 108 -5.49 10.26 -30.28
C ARG A 108 -4.83 11.64 -30.24
N GLY A 109 -3.65 11.83 -30.84
CA GLY A 109 -2.89 13.08 -30.81
C GLY A 109 -2.32 13.44 -29.43
N LYS A 110 -2.30 12.48 -28.48
CA LYS A 110 -1.73 12.68 -27.15
C LYS A 110 -0.23 12.38 -27.16
N PRO A 111 0.58 13.10 -26.36
CA PRO A 111 1.98 12.75 -26.17
C PRO A 111 2.15 11.33 -25.64
N GLN A 112 3.18 10.66 -26.16
CA GLN A 112 3.67 9.41 -25.60
C GLN A 112 4.30 9.66 -24.23
N VAL A 113 4.23 8.65 -23.38
CA VAL A 113 4.74 8.65 -22.00
C VAL A 113 5.82 7.57 -21.89
N PRO A 114 6.83 7.69 -21.02
CA PRO A 114 7.79 6.61 -20.81
C PRO A 114 7.10 5.26 -20.54
N ALA A 115 7.59 4.20 -21.18
CA ALA A 115 6.97 2.88 -21.10
C ALA A 115 6.95 2.36 -19.65
N GLU A 116 8.00 2.67 -18.89
CA GLU A 116 8.16 2.42 -17.46
C GLU A 116 6.98 2.97 -16.66
N SER A 117 6.58 4.21 -16.95
CA SER A 117 5.48 4.87 -16.23
C SER A 117 4.14 4.19 -16.52
N LEU A 118 3.91 3.79 -17.76
CA LEU A 118 2.71 3.05 -18.14
C LEU A 118 2.69 1.63 -17.55
N VAL A 119 3.85 0.95 -17.49
CA VAL A 119 3.97 -0.34 -16.80
C VAL A 119 3.56 -0.21 -15.33
N VAL A 120 4.06 0.80 -14.63
CA VAL A 120 3.68 1.07 -13.23
C VAL A 120 2.18 1.34 -13.11
N GLU A 121 1.63 2.21 -13.96
CA GLU A 121 0.21 2.57 -13.92
C GLU A 121 -0.70 1.35 -14.16
N ILE A 122 -0.39 0.56 -15.19
CA ILE A 122 -1.15 -0.65 -15.53
C ILE A 122 -1.06 -1.68 -14.40
N ALA A 123 0.15 -1.92 -13.87
CA ALA A 123 0.35 -2.89 -12.80
C ALA A 123 -0.35 -2.47 -11.50
N MET A 124 -0.27 -1.19 -11.12
CA MET A 124 -0.98 -0.66 -9.96
C MET A 124 -2.50 -0.79 -10.11
N LYS A 125 -3.05 -0.47 -11.29
CA LYS A 125 -4.47 -0.64 -11.58
C LYS A 125 -4.91 -2.09 -11.39
N GLN A 126 -4.22 -3.02 -12.03
CA GLN A 126 -4.56 -4.46 -11.97
C GLN A 126 -4.48 -5.02 -10.55
N VAL A 127 -3.48 -4.61 -9.75
CA VAL A 127 -3.38 -5.04 -8.34
C VAL A 127 -4.48 -4.42 -7.49
N SER A 128 -4.79 -3.13 -7.69
CA SER A 128 -5.83 -2.43 -6.92
C SER A 128 -7.24 -2.98 -7.15
N GLU A 129 -7.49 -3.62 -8.29
CA GLU A 129 -8.76 -4.31 -8.56
C GLU A 129 -8.93 -5.57 -7.70
N SER A 130 -7.82 -6.16 -7.25
CA SER A 130 -7.79 -7.42 -6.48
C SER A 130 -7.58 -7.22 -4.97
N MET A 131 -7.27 -6.00 -4.53
CA MET A 131 -6.87 -5.70 -3.16
C MET A 131 -7.54 -4.44 -2.64
N PRO A 132 -7.99 -4.41 -1.37
CA PRO A 132 -8.50 -3.19 -0.77
C PRO A 132 -7.42 -2.10 -0.77
N THR A 133 -7.83 -0.87 -1.08
CA THR A 133 -6.98 0.35 -1.03
C THR A 133 -7.60 1.44 -0.13
N ASN A 134 -8.63 1.08 0.62
CA ASN A 134 -9.50 1.98 1.38
C ASN A 134 -8.83 2.76 2.54
N ARG A 135 -7.61 2.39 2.95
CA ARG A 135 -6.86 3.11 3.99
C ARG A 135 -5.69 3.92 3.41
N LEU A 136 -5.52 3.90 2.09
CA LEU A 136 -4.48 4.65 1.41
C LEU A 136 -4.99 6.01 0.95
N THR A 137 -4.12 7.00 1.12
CA THR A 137 -4.30 8.34 0.59
C THR A 137 -3.68 8.44 -0.81
N VAL A 138 -3.98 9.54 -1.50
CA VAL A 138 -3.36 9.86 -2.79
C VAL A 138 -1.83 9.97 -2.66
N ASP A 139 -1.32 10.46 -1.54
CA ASP A 139 0.13 10.58 -1.33
C ASP A 139 0.80 9.21 -1.12
N ASP A 140 0.09 8.25 -0.53
CA ASP A 140 0.57 6.86 -0.46
C ASP A 140 0.62 6.25 -1.86
N ALA A 141 -0.41 6.47 -2.69
CA ALA A 141 -0.41 5.97 -4.07
C ALA A 141 0.77 6.55 -4.87
N ARG A 142 1.05 7.86 -4.72
CA ARG A 142 2.22 8.51 -5.33
C ARG A 142 3.54 7.96 -4.77
N GLY A 143 3.61 7.73 -3.47
CA GLY A 143 4.75 7.10 -2.80
C GLY A 143 5.04 5.71 -3.37
N ALA A 144 4.02 4.87 -3.47
CA ALA A 144 4.11 3.53 -4.02
C ALA A 144 4.57 3.57 -5.48
N ALA A 145 3.94 4.41 -6.31
CA ALA A 145 4.30 4.58 -7.72
C ALA A 145 5.79 4.97 -7.90
N ARG A 146 6.32 5.85 -7.04
CA ARG A 146 7.76 6.20 -7.05
C ARG A 146 8.64 5.01 -6.72
N ILE A 147 8.34 4.27 -5.64
CA ILE A 147 9.13 3.10 -5.21
C ILE A 147 9.10 2.02 -6.31
N ILE A 148 7.93 1.75 -6.88
CA ILE A 148 7.75 0.74 -7.93
C ILE A 148 8.44 1.20 -9.22
N GLY A 149 8.32 2.48 -9.60
CA GLY A 149 8.99 3.02 -10.80
C GLY A 149 10.51 2.91 -10.73
N LEU A 150 11.10 3.10 -9.54
CA LEU A 150 12.53 2.85 -9.32
C LEU A 150 12.87 1.37 -9.55
N HIS A 151 12.07 0.43 -9.04
CA HIS A 151 12.27 -1.00 -9.27
C HIS A 151 12.19 -1.37 -10.76
N VAL A 152 11.13 -0.93 -11.45
CA VAL A 152 10.92 -1.19 -12.89
C VAL A 152 12.08 -0.65 -13.73
N SER A 153 12.60 0.54 -13.41
CA SER A 153 13.73 1.15 -14.12
C SER A 153 15.05 0.37 -13.96
N THR A 154 15.16 -0.45 -12.92
CA THR A 154 16.34 -1.30 -12.67
C THR A 154 16.23 -2.70 -13.26
N MET A 155 15.08 -3.09 -13.82
CA MET A 155 14.90 -4.42 -14.39
C MET A 155 15.75 -4.62 -15.66
N PRO A 156 16.40 -5.79 -15.86
CA PRO A 156 17.40 -5.98 -16.92
C PRO A 156 16.88 -5.78 -18.36
N GLU A 157 15.61 -6.10 -18.62
CA GLU A 157 15.01 -6.03 -19.96
C GLU A 157 14.42 -4.66 -20.31
N ALA A 158 14.24 -3.80 -19.30
CA ALA A 158 13.86 -2.40 -19.45
C ALA A 158 14.80 -1.66 -20.42
N ARG A 159 16.10 -1.94 -20.29
CA ARG A 159 17.15 -1.20 -20.99
C ARG A 159 17.29 -1.59 -22.47
N HIS A 160 16.95 -2.82 -22.84
CA HIS A 160 17.10 -3.28 -24.23
C HIS A 160 15.83 -3.09 -25.08
N VAL A 161 14.64 -3.17 -24.49
CA VAL A 161 13.36 -3.02 -25.23
C VAL A 161 12.94 -1.55 -25.34
N TRP A 162 13.30 -0.70 -24.36
CA TRP A 162 12.83 0.69 -24.31
C TRP A 162 13.79 1.71 -24.93
N ALA A 163 15.08 1.37 -25.09
CA ALA A 163 16.05 2.19 -25.85
C ALA A 163 15.77 2.24 -27.36
N GLY A 164 15.03 1.27 -27.91
CA GLY A 164 14.65 1.24 -29.32
C GLY A 164 13.58 2.27 -29.73
N ALA A 165 12.92 2.93 -28.76
CA ALA A 165 11.86 3.90 -29.05
C ALA A 165 12.37 5.33 -29.28
N LEU A 166 13.59 5.67 -28.85
CA LEU A 166 14.16 7.02 -29.00
C LEU A 166 14.94 7.22 -30.32
N THR A 167 15.26 6.15 -31.05
CA THR A 167 16.13 6.24 -32.25
C THR A 167 15.39 6.13 -33.59
N GLN A 168 14.10 5.79 -33.61
CA GLN A 168 13.37 5.52 -34.86
C GLN A 168 12.48 6.68 -35.34
N GLY A 169 12.96 7.93 -35.19
CA GLY A 169 12.23 9.15 -35.56
C GLY A 169 12.95 10.11 -36.52
N ARG A 170 14.11 9.76 -37.07
CA ARG A 170 14.83 10.62 -38.05
C ARG A 170 15.48 9.82 -39.16
N SER A 171 14.81 9.75 -40.31
CA SER A 171 15.27 9.31 -41.65
C SER A 171 14.00 9.05 -42.48
N LEU A 172 13.69 9.63 -43.64
CA LEU A 172 14.38 10.45 -44.64
C LEU A 172 13.29 11.26 -45.38
N GLY A 173 13.50 12.56 -45.55
CA GLY A 173 12.76 13.38 -46.50
C GLY A 173 13.74 14.02 -47.47
N ALA A 174 14.16 13.24 -48.47
CA ALA A 174 14.88 13.72 -49.64
C ALA A 174 13.96 13.54 -50.84
N ARG A 175 13.46 14.66 -51.37
CA ARG A 175 13.30 14.98 -52.79
C ARG A 175 12.82 16.42 -52.92
#